data_AF-A0A235J4T4-F1
#
_entry.id   AF-A0A235J4T4-F1
#
_cell.length_a   1.000
_cell.length_b   1.000
_cell.length_c   1.000
_cell.angle_alpha   90.00
_cell.angle_beta   90.00
_cell.angle_gamma   90.00
#
_symmetry.space_group_name_H-M   'P 1'
#
loop_
_entity.id
_entity.type
_entity.pdbx_description
1 polymer ?
#
loop_
_entity_poly.entity_id
_entity_poly.type
_entity_poly.pdbx_seq_one_letter_code
_entity_poly.pdbx_strand_id
1 'polypeptide(L)'
;MSQQDKLLEKILSGTSDTDIPFAQLWQLLYTLGFDERIRGDHRIFVKADVEEILNLQQKRGKAKSYQIKQIRAVIIKYKLGSKNNVSL
;
A
#
# COMPACT_ATOMS: atom_id res chain seq x y z
N MET A 1 6.46 -17.07 -4.87
CA MET A 1 6.07 -15.72 -4.38
C MET A 1 4.96 -15.21 -5.27
N SER A 2 3.86 -14.77 -4.66
CA SER A 2 2.73 -14.16 -5.37
C SER A 2 3.15 -12.85 -6.04
N GLN A 3 2.35 -12.31 -6.96
CA GLN A 3 2.59 -10.97 -7.50
C GLN A 3 2.54 -9.89 -6.40
N GLN A 4 1.71 -10.11 -5.36
CA GLN A 4 1.60 -9.20 -4.21
C GLN A 4 2.85 -9.27 -3.34
N ASP A 5 3.42 -10.46 -3.11
CA ASP A 5 4.66 -10.63 -2.34
C ASP A 5 5.82 -9.88 -3.01
N LYS A 6 5.95 -10.04 -4.33
CA LYS A 6 6.99 -9.35 -5.13
C LYS A 6 6.83 -7.83 -5.09
N LEU A 7 5.59 -7.35 -5.14
CA LEU A 7 5.31 -5.93 -5.05
C LEU A 7 5.63 -5.38 -3.65
N LEU A 8 5.26 -6.10 -2.59
CA LEU A 8 5.57 -5.75 -1.22
C LEU A 8 7.08 -5.67 -1.00
N GLU A 9 7.84 -6.67 -1.45
CA GLU A 9 9.31 -6.66 -1.40
C GLU A 9 9.90 -5.46 -2.16
N LYS A 10 9.37 -5.17 -3.35
CA LYS A 10 9.80 -4.02 -4.16
C LYS A 10 9.53 -2.67 -3.47
N ILE A 11 8.40 -2.53 -2.79
CA ILE A 11 8.07 -1.32 -2.03
C ILE A 11 9.00 -1.21 -0.81
N LEU A 12 9.20 -2.30 -0.07
CA LEU A 12 10.03 -2.35 1.12
C LEU A 12 11.52 -2.10 0.83
N SER A 13 12.04 -2.56 -0.32
CA SER A 13 13.43 -2.29 -0.72
C SER A 13 13.71 -0.79 -0.90
N GLY A 14 12.66 -0.02 -1.22
CA GLY A 14 12.75 1.40 -1.52
C GLY A 14 13.59 1.77 -2.74
N THR A 15 13.98 0.78 -3.54
CA THR A 15 14.79 0.97 -4.75
C THR A 15 13.95 1.36 -5.97
N SER A 16 12.62 1.31 -5.88
CA SER A 16 11.73 1.62 -7.01
C SER A 16 10.42 2.26 -6.55
N ASP A 17 10.53 3.50 -6.07
CA ASP A 17 9.40 4.38 -5.75
C ASP A 17 8.76 5.00 -7.00
N THR A 18 9.04 4.48 -8.20
CA THR A 18 8.50 4.95 -9.47
C THR A 18 7.84 3.79 -10.22
N ASP A 19 6.93 4.12 -11.15
CA ASP A 19 6.35 3.19 -12.13
C ASP A 19 5.50 2.04 -11.58
N ILE A 20 4.99 2.13 -10.36
CA ILE A 20 4.03 1.16 -9.85
C ILE A 20 2.62 1.47 -10.39
N PRO A 21 1.96 0.52 -11.08
CA PRO A 21 0.58 0.68 -11.50
C PRO A 21 -0.32 0.88 -10.29
N PHE A 22 -1.25 1.83 -10.39
CA PHE A 22 -2.12 2.16 -9.26
C PHE A 22 -2.96 0.96 -8.80
N ALA A 23 -3.47 0.17 -9.75
CA ALA A 23 -4.25 -1.04 -9.47
C ALA A 23 -3.49 -2.06 -8.61
N GLN A 24 -2.16 -2.15 -8.79
CA GLN A 24 -1.32 -3.05 -7.99
C GLN A 24 -1.22 -2.57 -6.52
N LEU A 25 -1.05 -1.27 -6.28
CA LEU A 25 -1.07 -0.71 -4.92
C LEU A 25 -2.44 -0.82 -4.25
N TRP A 26 -3.51 -0.57 -5.01
CA TRP A 26 -4.87 -0.72 -4.52
C TRP A 26 -5.11 -2.16 -4.05
N GLN A 27 -4.75 -3.15 -4.88
CA GLN A 27 -4.88 -4.56 -4.51
C GLN A 27 -4.01 -4.92 -3.30
N LEU A 28 -2.79 -4.39 -3.20
CA LEU A 28 -1.92 -4.62 -2.04
C LEU A 28 -2.56 -4.10 -0.76
N LEU A 29 -3.00 -2.83 -0.75
CA LEU A 29 -3.65 -2.23 0.43
C LEU A 29 -4.91 -2.98 0.82
N TYR A 30 -5.71 -3.41 -0.15
CA TYR A 30 -6.87 -4.27 0.11
C TYR A 30 -6.47 -5.59 0.77
N THR A 31 -5.42 -6.27 0.28
CA THR A 31 -4.94 -7.53 0.89
C THR A 31 -4.29 -7.34 2.27
N LEU A 32 -3.76 -6.15 2.55
CA LEU A 32 -3.26 -5.77 3.88
C LEU A 32 -4.40 -5.40 4.84
N GLY A 33 -5.66 -5.47 4.40
CA GLY A 33 -6.84 -5.26 5.23
C GLY A 33 -7.24 -3.80 5.41
N PHE A 34 -6.83 -2.90 4.50
CA PHE A 34 -7.36 -1.54 4.49
C PHE A 34 -8.76 -1.50 3.87
N ASP A 35 -9.65 -0.74 4.49
CA ASP A 35 -10.93 -0.34 3.93
C ASP A 35 -10.76 0.83 2.97
N GLU A 36 -11.59 0.88 1.93
CA GLU A 36 -11.58 1.95 0.92
C GLU A 36 -12.84 2.83 1.00
N ARG A 37 -12.64 4.14 0.87
CA ARG A 37 -13.69 5.10 0.54
C ARG A 37 -13.29 5.90 -0.70
N ILE A 38 -14.23 6.11 -1.61
CA ILE A 38 -14.01 6.84 -2.87
C ILE A 38 -14.60 8.25 -2.74
N ARG A 39 -13.82 9.28 -3.11
CA ARG A 39 -14.26 10.68 -3.18
C ARG A 39 -13.72 11.33 -4.45
N GLY A 40 -14.52 11.33 -5.52
CA GLY A 40 -14.05 11.72 -6.84
C GLY A 40 -12.94 10.78 -7.31
N ASP A 41 -11.84 11.33 -7.81
CA ASP A 41 -10.67 10.54 -8.26
C ASP A 41 -9.74 10.09 -7.13
N HIS A 42 -10.07 10.49 -5.89
CA HIS A 42 -9.31 10.11 -4.70
C HIS A 42 -9.87 8.84 -4.08
N ARG A 43 -8.96 7.95 -3.70
CA ARG A 43 -9.21 6.71 -2.96
C ARG A 43 -8.56 6.84 -1.59
N ILE A 44 -9.39 6.82 -0.56
CA ILE A 44 -8.98 7.00 0.83
C ILE A 44 -8.97 5.62 1.47
N PHE A 45 -7.83 5.23 2.02
CA PHE A 45 -7.64 3.96 2.69
C PHE A 45 -7.44 4.17 4.19
N VAL A 46 -8.16 3.39 4.99
CA VAL A 46 -8.10 3.39 6.45
C VAL A 46 -8.02 1.96 6.96
N LYS A 47 -7.38 1.74 8.11
CA LYS A 47 -7.33 0.44 8.78
C LYS A 47 -7.39 0.69 10.29
N ALA A 48 -8.14 -0.12 11.03
CA ALA A 48 -8.46 0.17 12.44
C ALA A 48 -7.24 0.33 13.38
N ASP A 49 -6.15 -0.38 13.08
CA ASP A 49 -4.88 -0.40 13.82
C ASP A 49 -3.78 0.47 13.16
N VAL A 50 -4.14 1.29 12.16
CA VAL A 50 -3.24 2.21 11.47
C VAL A 50 -3.78 3.63 11.63
N GLU A 51 -3.03 4.49 12.32
CA GLU A 51 -3.40 5.88 12.55
C GLU A 51 -3.43 6.70 11.25
N GLU A 52 -2.53 6.41 10.32
CA GLU A 52 -2.37 7.15 9.08
C GLU A 52 -3.47 6.84 8.06
N ILE A 53 -4.15 7.89 7.62
CA ILE A 53 -5.09 7.83 6.50
C ILE A 53 -4.30 8.00 5.19
N LEU A 54 -4.36 7.01 4.31
CA LEU A 54 -3.72 7.06 3.00
C LEU A 54 -4.71 7.62 1.96
N ASN A 55 -4.50 8.85 1.51
CA ASN A 55 -5.30 9.45 0.45
C ASN A 55 -4.56 9.40 -0.89
N LEU A 56 -4.95 8.45 -1.74
CA LEU A 56 -4.28 8.15 -2.99
C LEU A 56 -5.07 8.63 -4.19
N GLN A 57 -4.36 8.98 -5.24
CA GLN A 57 -4.91 9.41 -6.54
C GLN A 57 -3.94 8.96 -7.61
N GLN A 58 -4.45 8.27 -8.63
CA GLN A 58 -3.64 7.87 -9.77
C GLN A 58 -3.30 9.05 -10.68
N LYS A 59 -2.19 8.95 -11.40
CA LYS A 59 -1.84 9.83 -12.53
C LYS A 59 -1.46 8.95 -13.72
N ARG A 60 -2.25 9.00 -14.80
CA ARG A 60 -2.05 8.17 -16.01
C ARG A 60 -1.93 6.66 -15.68
N GLY A 61 -2.81 6.16 -14.81
CA GLY A 61 -2.85 4.75 -14.38
C GLY A 61 -1.75 4.32 -13.39
N LYS A 62 -0.83 5.23 -13.01
CA LYS A 62 0.26 4.96 -12.07
C LYS A 62 0.06 5.67 -10.74
N ALA A 63 0.62 5.09 -9.69
CA ALA A 63 0.75 5.78 -8.42
C ALA A 63 1.83 6.85 -8.47
N LYS A 64 1.67 7.91 -7.68
CA LYS A 64 2.67 8.97 -7.57
C LYS A 64 3.78 8.52 -6.61
N SER A 65 5.04 8.88 -6.88
CA SER A 65 6.17 8.39 -6.08
C SER A 65 6.07 8.70 -4.58
N TYR A 66 5.53 9.85 -4.21
CA TYR A 66 5.33 10.19 -2.79
C TYR A 66 4.28 9.28 -2.12
N GLN A 67 3.28 8.79 -2.87
CA GLN A 67 2.27 7.87 -2.34
C GLN A 67 2.91 6.52 -2.01
N ILE A 68 3.81 6.04 -2.88
CA ILE A 68 4.56 4.81 -2.65
C ILE A 68 5.43 4.96 -1.39
N LYS A 69 6.11 6.10 -1.23
CA LYS A 69 6.89 6.41 -0.02
C LYS A 69 6.04 6.44 1.24
N GLN A 70 4.86 7.05 1.18
CA GLN A 70 3.91 7.08 2.31
C GLN A 70 3.43 5.68 2.68
N ILE A 71 3.03 4.89 1.68
CA ILE A 71 2.61 3.49 1.87
C ILE A 71 3.74 2.68 2.50
N ARG A 72 4.97 2.80 1.98
CA ARG A 72 6.15 2.13 2.56
C ARG A 72 6.35 2.49 4.02
N ALA A 73 6.27 3.77 4.38
CA ALA A 73 6.44 4.23 5.76
C ALA A 73 5.38 3.60 6.68
N VAL A 74 4.12 3.54 6.24
CA VAL A 74 3.04 2.88 6.97
C VAL A 74 3.30 1.38 7.12
N ILE A 75 3.64 0.67 6.04
CA ILE A 75 3.93 -0.76 6.08
C ILE A 75 5.06 -1.07 7.08
N ILE A 76 6.13 -0.27 7.08
CA ILE A 76 7.26 -0.44 8.01
C ILE A 76 6.84 -0.15 9.45
N LYS A 77 6.13 0.97 9.70
CA LYS A 77 5.69 1.38 11.05
C LYS A 77 4.83 0.31 11.72
N TYR A 78 3.90 -0.29 10.98
CA TYR A 78 2.96 -1.29 11.51
C TYR A 78 3.30 -2.74 11.17
N LYS A 79 4.48 -2.98 10.56
CA LYS A 79 4.95 -4.32 10.15
C LYS A 79 3.93 -5.10 9.31
N LEU A 80 3.21 -4.41 8.43
CA LEU A 80 2.13 -4.99 7.62
C LEU A 80 2.71 -5.96 6.58
N GLY A 81 2.03 -7.09 6.35
CA GLY A 81 2.44 -8.09 5.36
C GLY A 81 3.66 -8.93 5.75
N SER A 82 4.25 -8.70 6.94
CA SER A 82 5.12 -9.70 7.56
C SER A 82 4.28 -10.91 7.92
N LYS A 83 4.71 -12.10 7.50
CA LYS A 83 4.13 -13.38 7.96
C LYS A 83 4.46 -13.59 9.43
N ASN A 84 3.89 -12.81 10.32
CA ASN A 84 3.86 -13.12 11.73
C ASN A 84 2.79 -14.21 11.90
N ASN A 85 3.23 -15.47 11.76
CA ASN A 85 2.58 -16.57 12.44
C ASN A 85 2.71 -16.29 13.94
N VAL A 86 1.74 -15.58 14.51
CA VAL A 86 1.47 -15.67 15.94
C VAL A 86 0.17 -16.43 16.05
N SER A 87 0.30 -17.75 15.99
CA SER A 87 -0.65 -18.64 16.63
C SER A 87 -0.60 -18.32 18.13
N LEU A 88 -1.72 -17.85 18.67
CA LEU A 88 -2.05 -18.09 20.08
C LEU A 88 -2.82 -19.41 20.14
#